data_AF-A0AAF0DXR9-F1
#
_entry.id   AF-A0AAF0DXR9-F1
#
_cell.length_a   1.000
_cell.length_b   1.000
_cell.length_c   1.000
_cell.angle_alpha   90.00
_cell.angle_beta   90.00
_cell.angle_gamma   90.00
#
_symmetry.space_group_name_H-M   'P 1'
#
loop_
_entity.id
_entity.type
_entity.pdbx_description
1 polymer ?
#
loop_
_entity_poly.entity_id
_entity_poly.type
_entity_poly.pdbx_seq_one_letter_code
_entity_poly.pdbx_strand_id
1 'polypeptide(L)'
;MPYYFCIVGTRDNLLYEADLSITATTPTTQAPSNTEQTRNSGIFGFSSAFDAKFIILHEHKHEDGIRNFLMDVWELWVKITMNPFQDLNDPIRSPAFDARLRAAARKHL
;
A
#
# COMPACT_ATOMS: atom_id res chain seq x y z
N MET A 1 11.71 4.79 6.37
CA MET A 1 11.06 3.79 7.26
C MET A 1 10.21 2.88 6.40
N PRO A 2 10.19 1.55 6.62
CA PRO A 2 9.48 0.62 5.75
C PRO A 2 7.99 0.61 6.07
N TYR A 3 7.17 0.98 5.08
CA TYR A 3 5.73 0.70 5.07
C TYR A 3 5.49 -0.37 4.00
N TYR A 4 4.72 -1.41 4.32
CA TYR A 4 4.29 -2.39 3.33
C TYR A 4 2.78 -2.26 3.16
N PHE A 5 2.34 -2.05 1.93
CA PHE A 5 0.93 -1.86 1.61
C PHE A 5 0.47 -2.92 0.62
N CYS A 6 -0.70 -3.50 0.86
CA CYS A 6 -1.33 -4.41 -0.08
C CYS A 6 -2.85 -4.20 -0.16
N ILE A 7 -3.39 -4.57 -1.32
CA ILE A 7 -4.82 -4.61 -1.60
C ILE A 7 -5.18 -6.06 -1.84
N VAL A 8 -6.12 -6.55 -1.04
CA VAL A 8 -6.69 -7.90 -1.18
C VAL A 8 -8.10 -7.76 -1.74
N GLY A 9 -8.39 -8.55 -2.78
CA GLY A 9 -9.69 -8.61 -3.43
C GLY A 9 -10.69 -9.44 -2.65
N THR A 10 -11.89 -9.55 -3.21
CA THR A 10 -13.04 -10.19 -2.56
C THR A 10 -12.92 -11.71 -2.46
N ARG A 11 -12.00 -12.30 -3.22
CA ARG A 11 -11.69 -13.74 -3.20
C ARG A 11 -10.41 -14.06 -2.43
N ASP A 12 -10.05 -13.19 -1.49
CA ASP A 12 -8.77 -13.25 -0.75
C ASP A 12 -7.53 -13.31 -1.68
N ASN A 13 -7.67 -12.76 -2.89
CA ASN A 13 -6.59 -12.71 -3.86
C ASN A 13 -5.82 -11.39 -3.76
N LEU A 14 -4.49 -11.46 -3.82
CA LEU A 14 -3.65 -10.27 -3.83
C LEU A 14 -3.85 -9.52 -5.14
N LEU A 15 -4.44 -8.32 -5.06
CA LEU A 15 -4.65 -7.44 -6.21
C LEU A 15 -3.45 -6.54 -6.44
N TYR A 16 -2.79 -6.13 -5.37
CA TYR A 16 -1.66 -5.21 -5.45
C TYR A 16 -0.80 -5.29 -4.20
N GLU A 17 0.51 -5.09 -4.38
CA GLU A 17 1.47 -4.94 -3.29
C GLU A 17 2.45 -3.81 -3.62
N ALA A 18 2.87 -3.07 -2.60
CA ALA A 18 3.93 -2.08 -2.71
C ALA A 18 4.76 -2.03 -1.44
N ASP A 19 6.08 -2.11 -1.62
CA ASP A 19 7.03 -1.64 -0.63
C ASP A 19 7.16 -0.12 -0.75
N LEU A 20 6.71 0.57 0.30
CA LEU A 20 6.70 2.02 0.43
C LEU A 20 7.82 2.48 1.37
N SER A 21 8.96 1.78 1.39
CA SER A 21 10.13 2.25 2.12
C SER A 21 10.63 3.59 1.56
N ILE A 22 10.30 4.67 2.26
CA ILE A 22 10.98 5.96 2.11
C ILE A 22 12.37 5.83 2.72
N THR A 23 13.32 5.38 1.91
CA THR A 23 14.74 5.53 2.18
C THR A 23 15.12 6.94 1.76
N ALA A 24 15.29 7.85 2.72
CA ALA A 24 15.94 9.12 2.44
C ALA A 24 17.30 8.79 1.81
N THR A 25 17.49 9.22 0.56
CA THR A 25 18.64 8.89 -0.27
C THR A 25 19.93 9.27 0.45
N THR A 26 20.61 8.29 1.04
CA THR A 26 22.06 8.36 1.26
C THR A 26 22.63 7.14 0.52
N PRO A 27 23.31 7.34 -0.62
CA PRO A 27 23.87 6.23 -1.37
C PRO A 27 25.11 5.73 -0.62
N THR A 28 25.00 4.65 0.14
CA THR A 28 26.17 3.88 0.52
C THR A 28 25.84 2.40 0.50
N THR A 29 26.48 1.74 -0.46
CA THR A 29 26.58 0.31 -0.70
C THR A 29 26.63 -0.52 0.59
N GLN A 30 25.68 -1.44 0.79
CA GLN A 30 25.91 -2.75 1.42
C GLN A 30 24.68 -3.66 1.32
N ALA A 31 24.93 -4.93 0.97
CA ALA A 31 23.99 -6.05 0.96
C ALA A 31 24.14 -6.90 2.25
N PRO A 32 23.34 -7.97 2.42
CA PRO A 32 22.08 -7.99 3.15
C PRO A 32 22.27 -8.57 4.57
N SER A 33 21.81 -7.86 5.60
CA SER A 33 21.74 -8.44 6.95
C SER A 33 20.36 -9.03 7.18
N ASN A 34 20.36 -10.37 7.26
CA ASN A 34 19.25 -11.18 7.69
C ASN A 34 19.04 -10.94 9.19
N THR A 35 18.31 -9.89 9.55
CA THR A 35 17.82 -9.68 10.91
C THR A 35 16.32 -9.88 10.90
N GLU A 36 15.91 -11.07 11.34
CA GLU A 36 14.60 -11.33 11.91
C GLU A 36 14.48 -10.54 13.22
N GLN A 37 14.51 -9.22 13.09
CA GLN A 37 14.06 -8.32 14.13
C GLN A 37 12.56 -8.56 14.18
N THR A 38 12.09 -9.15 15.28
CA THR A 38 10.70 -9.08 15.74
C THR A 38 10.30 -7.61 15.74
N ARG A 39 9.86 -7.13 14.58
CA ARG A 39 9.45 -5.76 14.34
C ARG A 39 8.18 -5.60 15.16
N ASN A 40 8.16 -4.61 16.05
CA ASN A 40 6.92 -4.10 16.60
C ASN A 40 6.13 -3.47 15.44
N SER A 41 5.51 -4.30 14.61
CA SER A 41 4.77 -3.89 13.44
C SER A 41 3.29 -3.83 13.78
N GLY A 42 2.72 -2.63 13.76
CA GLY A 42 1.29 -2.42 13.76
C GLY A 42 0.71 -2.79 12.40
N ILE A 43 -0.40 -3.53 12.41
CA ILE A 43 -1.20 -3.81 11.22
C ILE A 43 -2.41 -2.89 11.29
N PHE A 44 -2.57 -2.03 10.29
CA PHE A 44 -3.78 -1.25 10.11
C PHE A 44 -4.49 -1.75 8.85
N GLY A 45 -5.80 -1.97 8.94
CA GLY A 45 -6.59 -2.44 7.82
C GLY A 45 -7.98 -1.82 7.82
N PHE A 46 -8.50 -1.55 6.62
CA PHE A 46 -9.90 -1.18 6.44
C PHE A 46 -10.53 -1.98 5.29
N SER A 47 -11.83 -2.25 5.42
CA SER A 47 -12.63 -2.88 4.37
C SER A 47 -13.45 -1.83 3.64
N SER A 48 -13.41 -1.85 2.31
CA SER A 48 -14.28 -1.05 1.45
C SER A 48 -15.65 -1.72 1.30
N ALA A 49 -16.67 -0.96 0.86
CA ALA A 49 -18.04 -1.43 0.64
C ALA A 49 -18.16 -2.56 -0.41
N PHE A 50 -17.10 -2.80 -1.18
CA PHE A 50 -17.02 -3.86 -2.19
C PHE A 50 -16.19 -5.07 -1.74
N ASP A 51 -16.04 -5.30 -0.42
CA ASP A 51 -15.25 -6.40 0.17
C ASP A 51 -13.75 -6.39 -0.21
N ALA A 52 -13.25 -5.28 -0.75
CA ALA A 52 -11.82 -5.07 -0.94
C ALA A 52 -11.17 -4.66 0.39
N LYS A 53 -10.09 -5.35 0.77
CA LYS A 53 -9.36 -5.14 2.03
C LYS A 53 -8.06 -4.41 1.72
N PHE A 54 -7.88 -3.27 2.37
CA PHE A 54 -6.67 -2.46 2.24
C PHE A 54 -5.88 -2.63 3.53
N ILE A 55 -4.66 -3.15 3.41
CA ILE A 55 -3.83 -3.51 4.56
C ILE A 55 -2.53 -2.76 4.45
N ILE A 56 -2.12 -2.12 5.55
CA ILE A 56 -0.83 -1.48 5.68
C ILE A 56 -0.13 -1.95 6.95
N LEU A 57 1.12 -2.36 6.77
CA LEU A 57 2.06 -2.65 7.84
C LEU A 57 2.89 -1.41 8.13
N HIS A 58 2.89 -0.98 9.39
CA HIS A 58 3.62 0.20 9.83
C HIS A 58 4.33 -0.05 11.17
N GLU A 59 5.48 0.55 11.38
CA GLU A 59 6.23 0.44 12.65
C GLU A 59 5.85 1.56 13.65
N HIS A 60 5.45 2.74 13.15
CA HIS A 60 5.15 3.91 13.97
C HIS A 60 3.65 4.21 14.03
N LYS A 61 3.14 4.65 15.18
CA LYS A 61 1.73 5.08 15.33
C LYS A 61 1.54 6.47 14.70
N HIS A 62 1.18 6.51 13.42
CA HIS A 62 0.80 7.73 12.69
C HIS A 62 -0.58 7.58 12.03
N GLU A 63 -1.62 7.44 12.87
CA GLU A 63 -2.96 7.01 12.43
C GLU A 63 -3.65 8.01 11.49
N ASP A 64 -3.47 9.32 11.68
CA ASP A 64 -4.12 10.33 10.85
C ASP A 64 -3.53 10.40 9.43
N GLY A 65 -2.21 10.26 9.30
CA GLY A 65 -1.55 10.16 7.98
C GLY A 65 -1.93 8.88 7.25
N ILE A 66 -1.94 7.76 7.97
CA ILE A 66 -2.38 6.46 7.43
C ILE A 66 -3.83 6.54 6.94
N ARG A 67 -4.74 7.15 7.71
CA ARG A 67 -6.15 7.31 7.30
C ARG A 67 -6.28 8.14 6.02
N ASN A 68 -5.57 9.27 5.93
CA ASN A 68 -5.59 10.12 4.74
C ASN A 68 -4.99 9.40 3.51
N PHE A 69 -3.87 8.68 3.69
CA PHE A 69 -3.29 7.84 2.66
C PHE A 69 -4.31 6.82 2.15
N LEU A 70 -4.91 6.04 3.05
CA LEU A 70 -5.88 4.99 2.70
C LEU A 70 -7.10 5.54 1.97
N MET A 71 -7.56 6.75 2.32
CA MET A 71 -8.63 7.44 1.61
C MET A 71 -8.23 7.81 0.18
N ASP A 72 -7.05 8.39 -0.01
CA ASP A 72 -6.51 8.72 -1.35
C ASP A 72 -6.35 7.45 -2.22
N VAL A 73 -5.87 6.34 -1.63
CA VAL A 73 -5.73 5.07 -2.34
C VAL A 73 -7.08 4.46 -2.69
N TRP A 74 -8.05 4.55 -1.78
CA TRP A 74 -9.41 4.09 -2.02
C TRP A 74 -10.04 4.80 -3.21
N GLU A 75 -9.90 6.12 -3.32
CA GLU A 75 -10.40 6.87 -4.47
C GLU A 75 -9.73 6.46 -5.79
N LEU A 76 -8.42 6.18 -5.76
CA LEU A 76 -7.69 5.67 -6.93
C LEU A 76 -8.16 4.28 -7.33
N TRP A 77 -8.41 3.42 -6.35
CA TRP A 77 -8.93 2.08 -6.57
C TRP A 77 -10.33 2.11 -7.19
N VAL A 78 -11.23 2.96 -6.69
CA VAL A 78 -12.59 3.13 -7.26
C VAL A 78 -12.52 3.53 -8.74
N LYS A 79 -11.59 4.42 -9.12
CA LYS A 79 -11.38 4.83 -10.52
C LYS A 79 -10.95 3.65 -11.41
N ILE A 80 -10.19 2.70 -10.87
CA ILE A 80 -9.80 1.48 -11.60
C ILE A 80 -11.01 0.55 -11.71
N THR A 81 -11.79 0.36 -10.66
CA THR A 81 -12.96 -0.53 -10.69
C THR A 81 -14.09 0.01 -11.57
N MET A 82 -14.13 1.33 -11.82
CA MET A 82 -15.04 1.94 -12.77
C MET A 82 -14.61 1.73 -14.24
N ASN A 83 -13.42 1.20 -14.50
CA ASN A 83 -13.00 0.88 -15.85
C ASN A 83 -13.68 -0.41 -16.32
N PRO A 84 -14.53 -0.39 -17.38
CA PRO A 84 -15.25 -1.58 -17.83
C PRO A 84 -14.34 -2.69 -18.42
N PHE A 85 -13.05 -2.40 -18.64
CA PHE A 85 -12.06 -3.35 -19.16
C PHE A 85 -11.18 -3.98 -18.06
N GLN A 86 -11.44 -3.68 -16.79
CA GLN A 86 -10.72 -4.26 -15.66
C GLN A 86 -11.68 -5.04 -14.78
N ASP A 87 -11.41 -6.33 -14.62
CA ASP A 87 -12.12 -7.15 -13.66
C ASP A 87 -11.72 -6.77 -12.24
N LEU A 88 -12.71 -6.73 -11.33
CA LEU A 88 -12.52 -6.37 -9.93
C LEU A 88 -11.47 -7.25 -9.20
N ASN A 89 -11.28 -8.47 -9.69
CA ASN A 89 -10.40 -9.47 -9.10
C ASN A 89 -9.07 -9.62 -9.87
N ASP A 90 -8.81 -8.83 -10.89
CA ASP A 90 -7.55 -8.93 -11.65
C ASP A 90 -6.45 -8.09 -10.97
N PRO A 91 -5.17 -8.50 -11.00
CA PRO A 91 -4.09 -7.73 -10.41
C PRO A 91 -3.95 -6.35 -11.06
N ILE A 92 -3.78 -5.32 -10.23
CA ILE A 92 -3.64 -3.94 -10.70
C ILE A 92 -2.22 -3.73 -11.25
N ARG A 93 -2.07 -3.73 -12.58
CA ARG A 93 -0.78 -3.56 -13.27
C ARG A 93 -0.54 -2.15 -13.84
N SER A 94 -1.41 -1.19 -13.51
CA SER A 94 -1.34 0.15 -14.10
C SER A 94 -0.15 0.97 -13.55
N PRO A 95 0.79 1.43 -14.41
CA PRO A 95 1.91 2.25 -13.97
C PRO A 95 1.48 3.65 -13.51
N ALA A 96 0.37 4.17 -14.04
CA ALA A 96 -0.21 5.43 -13.60
C ALA A 96 -0.79 5.34 -12.19
N PHE A 97 -1.33 4.18 -11.81
CA PHE A 97 -1.77 3.91 -10.44
C PHE A 97 -0.58 3.87 -9.48
N ASP A 98 0.48 3.12 -9.82
CA ASP A 98 1.70 3.02 -9.01
C ASP A 98 2.34 4.41 -8.75
N ALA A 99 2.44 5.25 -9.79
CA ALA A 99 2.99 6.60 -9.65
C ALA A 99 2.16 7.47 -8.69
N ARG A 100 0.83 7.39 -8.76
CA ARG A 100 -0.08 8.14 -7.89
C ARG A 100 -0.07 7.62 -6.46
N LEU A 101 -0.02 6.29 -6.28
CA LEU A 101 0.11 5.65 -4.97
C LEU A 101 1.40 6.10 -4.27
N ARG A 102 2.54 6.07 -4.98
CA ARG A 102 3.83 6.53 -4.43
C ARG A 102 3.82 8.01 -4.10
N ALA A 103 3.13 8.84 -4.89
CA ALA A 103 2.95 10.26 -4.59
C ALA A 103 2.12 10.46 -3.30
N ALA A 104 1.03 9.71 -3.14
CA ALA A 104 0.21 9.74 -1.92
C ALA A 104 0.99 9.24 -0.70
N ALA A 105 1.77 8.17 -0.84
CA ALA A 105 2.63 7.65 0.22
C ALA A 105 3.64 8.72 0.69
N ARG A 106 4.34 9.38 -0.24
CA ARG A 106 5.29 10.46 0.10
C ARG A 106 4.64 11.68 0.77
N LYS A 107 3.34 11.87 0.57
CA LYS A 107 2.59 13.00 1.12
C LYS A 107 2.04 12.72 2.52
N HIS A 108 1.71 11.47 2.82
CA HIS A 108 0.90 11.11 3.98
C HIS A 108 1.56 10.13 4.97
N LEU A 109 2.59 9.37 4.56
CA LEU A 109 3.30 8.35 5.35
C LEU A 109 4.73 8.78 5.72
#